data_AF-E1Z2L8-F1
#
_entry.id   AF-E1Z2L8-F1
#
_cell.length_a   1.000
_cell.length_b   1.000
_cell.length_c   1.000
_cell.angle_alpha   90.00
_cell.angle_beta   90.00
_cell.angle_gamma   90.00
#
_symmetry.space_group_name_H-M   'P 1'
#
loop_
_entity.id
_entity.type
_entity.pdbx_description
1 polymer ?
#
loop_
_entity_poly.entity_id
_entity_poly.type
_entity_poly.pdbx_seq_one_letter_code
_entity_poly.pdbx_strand_id
1 'polypeptide(L)'
;MVLVLCIGHLHLPHRAADLPPKFKSLLGPGKVSHILCPGNLCTEMVSIGDFRIGVCHGHQVVPWGDREALAVLQRKLDCDILVTGHTHRFEAYRHEGRLVISTGSATGAYSAVTPHPTPSFALMDVDGGKATVYVYELVEGQVKVDKLEFAKPQEQGVGVGTRQL
;
A
#
# COMPACT_ATOMS: atom_id res chain seq x y z
N MET A 1 6.44 6.27 15.82
CA MET A 1 7.15 5.97 14.58
C MET A 1 7.34 4.46 14.40
N VAL A 2 6.69 3.88 13.40
CA VAL A 2 6.73 2.45 13.03
C VAL A 2 6.94 2.36 11.52
N LEU A 3 8.04 1.73 11.10
CA LEU A 3 8.38 1.59 9.68
C LEU A 3 7.79 0.30 9.10
N VAL A 4 6.99 0.44 8.06
CA VAL A 4 6.24 -0.64 7.40
C VAL A 4 6.70 -0.77 5.94
N LEU A 5 7.07 -1.97 5.52
CA LEU A 5 7.39 -2.28 4.12
C LEU A 5 6.15 -2.80 3.40
N CYS A 6 5.71 -2.13 2.34
CA CYS A 6 4.66 -2.61 1.44
C CYS A 6 5.31 -3.13 0.15
N ILE A 7 5.29 -4.45 -0.07
CA ILE A 7 5.99 -5.10 -1.18
C ILE A 7 5.18 -6.28 -1.72
N GLY A 8 5.18 -6.50 -3.04
CA GLY A 8 4.37 -7.56 -3.64
C GLY A 8 4.75 -7.89 -5.08
N HIS A 9 4.02 -8.85 -5.65
CA HIS A 9 4.14 -9.27 -7.06
C HIS A 9 5.57 -9.61 -7.48
N LEU A 10 6.25 -10.41 -6.67
CA LEU A 10 7.63 -10.84 -6.96
C LEU A 10 7.68 -11.84 -8.12
N HIS A 11 6.72 -12.79 -8.18
CA HIS A 11 6.63 -13.84 -9.20
C HIS A 11 7.94 -14.61 -9.45
N LEU A 12 8.71 -14.84 -8.39
CA LEU A 12 9.92 -15.65 -8.43
C LEU A 12 9.55 -17.15 -8.39
N PRO A 13 10.20 -18.01 -9.19
CA PRO A 13 11.18 -17.72 -10.25
C PRO A 13 10.54 -17.51 -11.65
N HIS A 14 9.22 -17.60 -11.76
CA HIS A 14 8.54 -17.81 -13.04
C HIS A 14 8.50 -16.60 -13.98
N ARG A 15 8.51 -15.37 -13.44
CA ARG A 15 8.47 -14.13 -14.25
C ARG A 15 9.62 -13.18 -13.94
N ALA A 16 10.38 -13.46 -12.89
CA ALA A 16 11.58 -12.75 -12.53
C ALA A 16 12.54 -13.74 -11.85
N ALA A 17 13.85 -13.49 -11.99
CA ALA A 17 14.88 -14.33 -11.38
C ALA A 17 15.19 -13.91 -9.94
N ASP A 18 15.14 -12.61 -9.65
CA ASP A 18 15.47 -12.04 -8.35
C ASP A 18 14.92 -10.61 -8.23
N LEU A 19 15.02 -10.02 -7.04
CA LEU A 19 14.79 -8.60 -6.77
C LEU A 19 15.95 -7.74 -7.33
N PRO A 20 15.69 -6.52 -7.86
CA PRO A 20 16.75 -5.64 -8.31
C PRO A 20 17.85 -5.42 -7.26
N PRO A 21 19.14 -5.44 -7.64
CA PRO A 21 20.25 -5.30 -6.69
C PRO A 21 20.16 -4.05 -5.81
N LYS A 22 19.75 -2.91 -6.38
CA LYS A 22 19.56 -1.65 -5.64
C LYS A 22 18.47 -1.75 -4.57
N PHE A 23 17.43 -2.56 -4.79
CA PHE A 23 16.39 -2.79 -3.78
C PHE A 23 16.92 -3.70 -2.66
N LYS A 24 17.68 -4.75 -3.00
CA LYS A 24 18.31 -5.62 -1.99
C LYS A 24 19.24 -4.85 -1.05
N SER A 25 20.00 -3.87 -1.55
CA SER A 25 20.84 -3.02 -0.69
C SER A 25 20.05 -2.11 0.26
N LEU A 26 18.80 -1.76 -0.09
CA LEU A 26 17.94 -0.92 0.74
C LEU A 26 17.21 -1.77 1.81
N LEU A 27 16.80 -2.98 1.44
CA LEU A 27 16.04 -3.91 2.26
C LEU A 27 16.96 -4.78 3.11
N GLY A 28 17.62 -4.17 4.10
CA GLY A 28 18.41 -4.85 5.12
C GLY A 28 17.59 -5.20 6.37
N PRO A 29 17.97 -6.26 7.13
CA PRO A 29 17.32 -6.62 8.38
C PRO A 29 17.49 -5.52 9.45
N GLY A 30 16.57 -5.50 10.43
CA GLY A 30 16.62 -4.62 11.61
C GLY A 30 16.10 -3.19 11.41
N LYS A 31 15.65 -2.83 10.21
CA LYS A 31 15.10 -1.49 9.92
C LYS A 31 13.57 -1.44 9.92
N VAL A 32 12.92 -2.51 9.44
CA VAL A 32 11.47 -2.56 9.19
C VAL A 32 10.79 -3.36 10.32
N SER A 33 9.72 -2.81 10.89
CA SER A 33 8.95 -3.44 11.96
C SER A 33 7.86 -4.38 11.44
N HIS A 34 7.22 -4.01 10.32
CA HIS A 34 6.15 -4.80 9.70
C HIS A 34 6.32 -4.89 8.19
N ILE A 35 5.95 -6.03 7.61
CA ILE A 35 5.93 -6.22 6.16
C ILE A 35 4.48 -6.54 5.75
N LEU A 36 3.91 -5.69 4.89
CA LEU A 36 2.61 -5.89 4.27
C LEU A 36 2.83 -6.41 2.85
N CYS A 37 2.51 -7.68 2.64
CA CYS A 37 2.66 -8.34 1.36
C CYS A 37 1.29 -8.79 0.82
N PRO A 38 0.78 -8.18 -0.26
CA PRO A 38 -0.50 -8.59 -0.85
C PRO A 38 -0.54 -10.01 -1.43
N GLY A 39 0.60 -10.69 -1.57
CA GLY A 39 0.74 -11.89 -2.41
C GLY A 39 -0.16 -13.08 -2.01
N ASN A 40 -1.01 -13.52 -2.95
CA ASN A 40 -1.95 -14.66 -2.87
C ASN A 40 -2.79 -14.79 -1.59
N LEU A 41 -2.97 -13.70 -0.84
CA LEU A 41 -3.90 -13.64 0.29
C LEU A 41 -5.30 -13.20 -0.17
N CYS A 42 -6.35 -13.67 0.52
CA CYS A 42 -7.72 -13.24 0.26
C CYS A 42 -7.89 -11.77 0.69
N THR A 43 -7.90 -11.54 1.99
CA THR A 43 -7.90 -10.21 2.60
C THR A 43 -7.48 -10.36 4.07
N GLU A 44 -6.65 -9.47 4.57
CA GLU A 44 -6.24 -9.42 5.98
C GLU A 44 -6.37 -7.99 6.50
N MET A 45 -6.64 -7.84 7.80
CA MET A 45 -6.68 -6.57 8.49
C MET A 45 -5.60 -6.52 9.57
N VAL A 46 -4.84 -5.43 9.59
CA VAL A 46 -3.81 -5.19 10.60
C VAL A 46 -3.93 -3.77 11.13
N SER A 47 -3.72 -3.59 12.43
CA SER A 47 -3.69 -2.27 13.07
C SER A 47 -2.23 -1.86 13.31
N ILE A 48 -1.83 -0.70 12.80
CA ILE A 48 -0.50 -0.13 13.01
C ILE A 48 -0.66 1.36 13.34
N GLY A 49 -0.17 1.77 14.52
CA GLY A 49 -0.48 3.09 15.06
C GLY A 49 -1.99 3.28 15.21
N ASP A 50 -2.50 4.43 14.77
CA ASP A 50 -3.94 4.70 14.80
C ASP A 50 -4.68 4.17 13.56
N PHE A 51 -3.97 3.56 12.60
CA PHE A 51 -4.55 3.12 11.32
C PHE A 51 -4.99 1.65 11.35
N ARG A 52 -6.18 1.40 10.83
CA ARG A 52 -6.63 0.09 10.35
C ARG A 52 -6.22 -0.05 8.90
N ILE A 53 -5.38 -1.03 8.61
CA ILE A 53 -4.81 -1.25 7.29
C ILE A 53 -5.37 -2.56 6.75
N GLY A 54 -6.06 -2.49 5.60
CA GLY A 54 -6.49 -3.67 4.86
C GLY A 54 -5.43 -4.06 3.86
N VAL A 55 -5.13 -5.36 3.76
CA VAL A 55 -4.23 -5.93 2.76
C VAL A 55 -5.04 -6.88 1.89
N CYS A 56 -5.05 -6.66 0.59
CA CYS A 56 -5.74 -7.50 -0.37
C CYS A 56 -4.88 -7.68 -1.62
N HIS A 57 -4.87 -8.87 -2.24
CA HIS A 57 -4.11 -9.03 -3.49
C HIS A 57 -4.66 -8.14 -4.63
N GLY A 58 -5.99 -7.97 -4.71
CA GLY A 58 -6.66 -7.11 -5.69
C GLY A 58 -7.27 -7.84 -6.88
N HIS A 59 -6.92 -9.12 -7.12
CA HIS A 59 -7.51 -9.91 -8.21
C HIS A 59 -9.02 -10.15 -8.05
N GLN A 60 -9.51 -10.09 -6.81
CA GLN A 60 -10.92 -10.26 -6.45
C GLN A 60 -11.76 -8.99 -6.69
N VAL A 61 -11.11 -7.85 -6.94
CA VAL A 61 -11.78 -6.56 -7.12
C VAL A 61 -12.00 -6.33 -8.61
N VAL A 62 -13.25 -6.39 -9.06
CA VAL A 62 -13.62 -6.25 -10.47
C VAL A 62 -14.46 -4.98 -10.65
N PRO A 63 -14.13 -4.07 -11.58
CA PRO A 63 -12.99 -4.14 -12.51
C PRO A 63 -11.63 -3.96 -11.83
N TRP A 64 -10.59 -4.57 -12.40
CA TRP A 64 -9.25 -4.56 -11.81
C TRP A 64 -8.67 -3.14 -11.73
N GLY A 65 -8.30 -2.71 -10.52
CA GLY A 65 -7.75 -1.38 -10.28
C GLY A 65 -8.78 -0.24 -10.34
N ASP A 66 -10.07 -0.57 -10.43
CA ASP A 66 -11.13 0.43 -10.40
C ASP A 66 -11.22 1.10 -9.02
N ARG A 67 -11.26 2.44 -9.01
CA ARG A 67 -11.18 3.22 -7.76
C ARG A 67 -12.43 3.06 -6.92
N GLU A 68 -13.60 3.00 -7.55
CA GLU A 68 -14.89 2.83 -6.87
C GLU A 68 -15.03 1.42 -6.29
N ALA A 69 -14.62 0.39 -7.05
CA ALA A 69 -14.62 -0.99 -6.58
C ALA A 69 -13.65 -1.19 -5.38
N LEU A 70 -12.48 -0.55 -5.42
CA LEU A 70 -11.55 -0.51 -4.29
C LEU A 70 -12.14 0.25 -3.10
N ALA A 71 -12.84 1.36 -3.32
CA ALA A 71 -13.53 2.11 -2.28
C ALA A 71 -14.62 1.27 -1.60
N VAL A 72 -15.39 0.49 -2.37
CA VAL A 72 -16.37 -0.47 -1.84
C VAL A 72 -15.69 -1.50 -0.94
N LEU A 73 -14.57 -2.08 -1.38
CA LEU A 73 -13.81 -3.02 -0.55
C LEU A 73 -13.31 -2.34 0.73
N GLN A 74 -12.78 -1.12 0.61
CA GLN A 74 -12.25 -0.35 1.73
C GLN A 74 -13.34 -0.06 2.77
N ARG A 75 -14.55 0.31 2.33
CA ARG A 75 -15.72 0.48 3.19
C ARG A 75 -16.14 -0.82 3.85
N LYS A 76 -16.18 -1.93 3.09
CA LYS A 76 -16.53 -3.26 3.61
C LYS A 76 -15.57 -3.73 4.71
N LEU A 77 -14.28 -3.46 4.56
CA LEU A 77 -13.25 -3.79 5.56
C LEU A 77 -13.15 -2.77 6.69
N ASP A 78 -13.81 -1.62 6.51
CA ASP A 78 -13.71 -0.45 7.37
C ASP A 78 -12.25 -0.09 7.69
N CYS A 79 -11.41 0.01 6.66
CA CYS A 79 -10.00 0.34 6.81
C CYS A 79 -9.68 1.77 6.35
N ASP A 80 -8.70 2.38 7.00
CA ASP A 80 -8.22 3.74 6.72
C ASP A 80 -7.23 3.76 5.54
N ILE A 81 -6.43 2.69 5.44
CA ILE A 81 -5.45 2.48 4.38
C ILE A 81 -5.72 1.10 3.75
N LEU A 82 -5.82 1.05 2.43
CA LEU A 82 -5.92 -0.20 1.68
C LEU A 82 -4.63 -0.43 0.89
N VAL A 83 -3.90 -1.49 1.22
CA VAL A 83 -2.74 -1.97 0.46
C VAL A 83 -3.21 -3.06 -0.51
N THR A 84 -2.99 -2.82 -1.79
CA THR A 84 -3.41 -3.71 -2.88
C THR A 84 -2.28 -3.97 -3.88
N GLY A 85 -2.56 -4.80 -4.87
CA GLY A 85 -1.69 -4.98 -6.03
C GLY A 85 -2.46 -5.45 -7.26
N HIS A 86 -2.10 -6.62 -7.77
CA HIS A 86 -2.59 -7.31 -8.97
C HIS A 86 -2.29 -6.62 -10.32
N THR A 87 -2.43 -5.29 -10.39
CA THR A 87 -2.23 -4.51 -11.62
C THR A 87 -0.76 -4.42 -12.04
N HIS A 88 0.17 -4.69 -11.11
CA HIS A 88 1.61 -4.45 -11.25
C HIS A 88 1.99 -2.99 -11.52
N ARG A 89 1.05 -2.05 -11.34
CA ARG A 89 1.30 -0.62 -11.43
C ARG A 89 1.33 -0.04 -10.03
N PHE A 90 2.37 0.70 -9.71
CA PHE A 90 2.42 1.43 -8.44
C PHE A 90 1.44 2.60 -8.49
N GLU A 91 0.62 2.74 -7.46
CA GLU A 91 -0.23 3.92 -7.26
C GLU A 91 -0.38 4.17 -5.76
N ALA A 92 -0.24 5.43 -5.33
CA ALA A 92 -0.59 5.84 -3.97
C ALA A 92 -1.46 7.10 -4.06
N TYR A 93 -2.71 7.00 -3.63
CA TYR A 93 -3.65 8.11 -3.79
C TYR A 93 -4.69 8.14 -2.67
N ARG A 94 -5.23 9.34 -2.41
CA ARG A 94 -6.37 9.53 -1.53
C ARG A 94 -7.67 9.40 -2.31
N HIS A 95 -8.64 8.74 -1.72
CA HIS A 95 -9.99 8.62 -2.27
C HIS A 95 -10.99 8.51 -1.11
N GLU A 96 -12.05 9.33 -1.14
CA GLU A 96 -13.04 9.43 -0.06
C GLU A 96 -12.44 9.61 1.36
N GLY A 97 -11.38 10.41 1.48
CA GLY A 97 -10.71 10.66 2.77
C GLY A 97 -9.87 9.49 3.29
N ARG A 98 -9.78 8.38 2.54
CA ARG A 98 -8.96 7.20 2.86
C ARG A 98 -7.79 7.08 1.91
N LEU A 99 -6.79 6.26 2.26
CA LEU A 99 -5.59 6.05 1.45
C LEU A 99 -5.64 4.69 0.75
N VAL A 100 -5.25 4.64 -0.52
CA VAL A 100 -5.02 3.39 -1.25
C VAL A 100 -3.57 3.35 -1.74
N ILE A 101 -2.91 2.22 -1.55
CA ILE A 101 -1.54 1.95 -1.98
C ILE A 101 -1.53 0.66 -2.82
N SER A 102 -1.39 0.77 -4.13
CA SER A 102 -1.03 -0.34 -5.00
C SER A 102 0.49 -0.49 -5.01
N THR A 103 1.02 -1.64 -4.55
CA THR A 103 2.47 -1.84 -4.39
C THR A 103 3.25 -1.95 -5.70
N GLY A 104 2.57 -2.03 -6.84
CA GLY A 104 3.16 -2.40 -8.13
C GLY A 104 3.82 -3.77 -8.07
N SER A 105 4.95 -3.96 -8.77
CA SER A 105 5.72 -5.20 -8.73
C SER A 105 7.15 -4.95 -8.29
N ALA A 106 7.57 -5.59 -7.20
CA ALA A 106 8.90 -5.44 -6.64
C ALA A 106 10.02 -5.86 -7.60
N THR A 107 9.71 -6.78 -8.52
CA THR A 107 10.63 -7.33 -9.50
C THR A 107 10.43 -6.77 -10.91
N GLY A 108 9.39 -5.96 -11.15
CA GLY A 108 8.97 -5.56 -12.49
C GLY A 108 8.41 -6.72 -13.33
N ALA A 109 7.90 -7.77 -12.68
CA ALA A 109 7.38 -8.95 -13.36
C ALA A 109 6.21 -8.59 -14.29
N TYR A 110 6.11 -9.23 -15.45
CA TYR A 110 4.99 -9.04 -16.39
C TYR A 110 3.60 -9.27 -15.75
N SER A 111 2.61 -8.46 -16.15
CA SER A 111 1.18 -8.68 -15.91
C SER A 111 0.37 -8.42 -17.18
N ALA A 112 -0.79 -9.07 -17.30
CA ALA A 112 -1.72 -8.85 -18.42
C ALA A 112 -2.26 -7.41 -18.46
N VAL A 113 -2.31 -6.72 -17.32
CA VAL A 113 -2.81 -5.34 -17.21
C VAL A 113 -1.71 -4.32 -17.48
N THR A 114 -0.47 -4.62 -17.06
CA THR A 114 0.69 -3.75 -17.23
C THR A 114 1.82 -4.59 -17.85
N PRO A 115 2.02 -4.54 -19.17
CA PRO A 115 3.01 -5.39 -19.85
C PRO A 115 4.47 -5.05 -19.53
N HIS A 116 4.74 -3.79 -19.19
CA HIS A 116 6.10 -3.31 -18.86
C HIS A 116 6.13 -2.61 -17.49
N PRO A 117 6.00 -3.35 -16.37
CA PRO A 117 6.02 -2.74 -15.06
C PRO A 117 7.39 -2.22 -14.67
N THR A 118 7.42 -1.02 -14.11
CA THR A 118 8.58 -0.50 -13.39
C THR A 118 8.71 -1.24 -12.05
N PRO A 119 9.89 -1.78 -11.69
CA PRO A 119 10.08 -2.37 -10.37
C PRO A 119 9.80 -1.35 -9.26
N SER A 120 8.96 -1.70 -8.30
CA SER A 120 8.50 -0.77 -7.26
C SER A 120 8.20 -1.42 -5.90
N PHE A 121 8.38 -0.66 -4.83
CA PHE A 121 7.84 -0.97 -3.50
C PHE A 121 7.60 0.33 -2.72
N ALA A 122 6.96 0.26 -1.55
CA ALA A 122 6.81 1.41 -0.67
C ALA A 122 7.30 1.15 0.75
N LEU A 123 7.88 2.18 1.37
CA LEU A 123 8.06 2.26 2.82
C LEU A 123 7.05 3.24 3.38
N MET A 124 6.30 2.82 4.38
CA MET A 124 5.34 3.66 5.08
C MET A 124 5.81 3.86 6.51
N ASP A 125 6.08 5.11 6.87
CA ASP A 125 6.39 5.51 8.23
C ASP A 125 5.10 5.97 8.92
N VAL A 126 4.71 5.25 9.97
CA VAL A 126 3.49 5.49 10.75
C VAL A 126 3.82 6.13 12.09
N ASP A 127 3.23 7.28 12.37
CA ASP A 127 3.36 7.98 13.63
C ASP A 127 1.99 8.48 14.11
N GLY A 128 1.38 7.73 15.02
CA GLY A 128 -0.01 7.92 15.46
C GLY A 128 -0.97 7.95 14.26
N GLY A 129 -1.73 9.04 14.12
CA GLY A 129 -2.66 9.30 13.03
C GLY A 129 -2.04 9.89 11.76
N LYS A 130 -0.71 9.91 11.63
CA LYS A 130 0.02 10.34 10.42
C LYS A 130 0.77 9.17 9.77
N ALA A 131 0.66 9.04 8.46
CA ALA A 131 1.42 8.09 7.64
C ALA A 131 2.18 8.83 6.54
N THR A 132 3.47 8.58 6.41
CA THR A 132 4.30 9.08 5.31
C THR A 132 4.71 7.91 4.43
N VAL A 133 4.28 7.91 3.17
CA VAL A 133 4.58 6.87 2.19
C VAL A 133 5.71 7.33 1.29
N TYR A 134 6.81 6.59 1.30
CA TYR A 134 7.94 6.71 0.40
C TYR A 134 7.84 5.63 -0.68
N VAL A 135 7.74 6.06 -1.93
CA VAL A 135 7.58 5.21 -3.10
C VAL A 135 8.94 5.04 -3.75
N TYR A 136 9.40 3.81 -3.89
CA TYR A 136 10.67 3.49 -4.55
C TYR A 136 10.39 2.86 -5.89
N GLU A 137 10.85 3.48 -6.96
CA GLU A 137 10.75 2.96 -8.33
C GLU A 137 12.13 2.85 -8.98
N LEU A 138 12.36 1.79 -9.76
CA LEU A 138 13.60 1.63 -10.52
C LEU A 138 13.41 2.07 -11.97
N VAL A 139 13.79 3.30 -12.27
CA VAL A 139 13.66 3.93 -13.60
C VAL A 139 15.05 4.09 -14.20
N GLU A 140 15.28 3.57 -15.41
CA GLU A 140 16.58 3.66 -16.12
C GLU A 140 17.78 3.20 -15.26
N GLY A 141 17.55 2.16 -14.45
CA GLY A 141 18.56 1.62 -13.54
C GLY A 141 18.84 2.49 -12.32
N GLN A 142 18.16 3.61 -12.12
CA GLN A 142 18.26 4.48 -10.96
C GLN A 142 17.03 4.35 -10.06
N VAL A 143 17.24 4.48 -8.74
CA VAL A 143 16.14 4.48 -7.78
C VAL A 143 15.61 5.89 -7.66
N LYS A 144 14.37 6.09 -8.11
CA LYS A 144 13.59 7.30 -7.88
C LYS A 144 12.78 7.12 -6.62
N VAL A 145 12.70 8.17 -5.80
CA VAL A 145 11.90 8.18 -4.57
C VAL A 145 10.90 9.32 -4.60
N ASP A 146 9.61 8.98 -4.52
CA ASP A 146 8.53 9.96 -4.35
C ASP A 146 7.94 9.87 -2.93
N LYS A 147 7.31 10.94 -2.45
CA LYS A 147 6.77 11.04 -1.08
C LYS A 147 5.32 11.49 -1.09
N LEU A 148 4.47 10.81 -0.32
CA LEU A 148 3.09 11.18 -0.06
C LEU A 148 2.82 11.19 1.45
N GLU A 149 2.11 12.20 1.94
CA GLU A 149 1.66 12.26 3.34
C GLU A 149 0.16 12.01 3.44
N PHE A 150 -0.24 11.23 4.44
CA PHE A 150 -1.60 10.94 4.83
C PHE A 150 -1.79 11.20 6.32
N ALA A 151 -2.90 11.79 6.70
CA ALA A 151 -3.25 12.00 8.10
C ALA A 151 -4.74 11.74 8.27
N LYS A 152 -5.13 11.10 9.37
CA LYS A 152 -6.53 10.92 9.71
C LYS A 152 -7.20 12.29 9.93
N PRO A 153 -8.44 12.48 9.47
CA PRO A 153 -9.25 13.61 9.90
C PRO A 153 -9.35 13.57 11.44
N GLN A 154 -9.15 14.70 12.12
CA GLN A 154 -9.49 14.78 13.54
C GLN A 154 -11.01 14.65 13.68
N GLU A 155 -11.47 13.69 14.49
CA GLU A 155 -12.86 13.68 14.94
C GLU A 155 -13.09 14.94 15.76
N GLN A 156 -13.88 15.88 15.23
CA GLN A 156 -14.46 16.94 16.05
C GLN A 156 -15.42 16.26 17.02
N GLY A 157 -15.05 16.22 18.29
CA GLY A 157 -15.91 15.68 19.35
C GLY A 157 -17.29 16.30 19.23
N VAL A 158 -18.29 15.46 18.97
CA VAL A 158 -19.70 15.86 19.01
C VAL A 158 -19.96 16.28 20.45
N GLY A 159 -19.94 17.59 20.70
CA GLY A 159 -20.34 18.16 21.96
C GLY A 159 -21.76 17.67 22.24
N VAL A 160 -21.90 16.82 23.25
CA VAL A 160 -23.19 16.39 23.76
C VAL A 160 -23.86 17.62 24.34
N GLY A 161 -24.61 18.34 23.51
CA GLY A 161 -25.51 19.39 23.95
C GLY A 161 -26.57 18.74 24.81
N THR A 162 -26.43 18.89 26.13
CA THR A 162 -27.47 18.58 27.11
C THR A 162 -28.76 19.27 26.67
N ARG A 163 -29.74 18.49 26.19
CA ARG A 163 -31.12 18.95 26.08
C ARG A 163 -31.62 19.20 27.50
N GLN A 164 -31.75 20.47 27.88
CA GLN A 164 -32.66 20.85 28.96
C GLN A 164 -34.08 20.79 28.42
N LEU A 165 -34.90 19.96 29.08
CA LEU A 165 -36.37 20.02 29.01
C LEU A 165 -36.87 21.14 29.92
#